data_AF-A0A7R9LB37-F1
#
_entry.id   AF-A0A7R9LB37-F1
#
_cell.length_a   1.000
_cell.length_b   1.000
_cell.length_c   1.000
_cell.angle_alpha   90.00
_cell.angle_beta   90.00
_cell.angle_gamma   90.00
#
_symmetry.space_group_name_H-M   'P 1'
#
loop_
_entity.id
_entity.type
_entity.pdbx_description
1 polymer ?
#
loop_
_entity_poly.entity_id
_entity_poly.type
_entity_poly.pdbx_seq_one_letter_code
_entity_poly.pdbx_strand_id
1 'polypeptide(L)'
;MMHQMRHKNNVTDGSSGEKMDKNKTPNRDHNNKSRNVANLDDYIYELETRSDAKVNNFYNKKDLTINEMSCESSANLLSQLQQKEKDLILAAELGKALLDRNEELSRANEKITEEYSHKLEILEQEKYGFRRKLESLEGEYEGRIAELQTDLKNARQESETQHMYLRQTEGEKSKIIQELIEQNHRLTNELKQSTETESLLESQLQTLRDQFNVRRTNLNDHIDQLEGLREEINLLSKRKSDLERRISSLTQDREHLNVSLEESSDRIFLLEKQLQQQELELRTQHKDLEELRHANSELHNKLDAVSRKTVPSDHNCLNGHHSLFNEIEMSSASSNDEDLRSLSGRIDYNEDEIDIDERDSSYSSSQSDSSKLKQELIEVYHHLRQTCHELHRKRESSGNFNSTQDSGIQTIPEEIPINQLKSGMFRTIVRDLISLLNDLNTEYSEMPCIACQTVASERCELEKLRKEVRDQSDQLKKSAEQMTEMSKRLTIQESELNAIKEERDTLKSDISNAGGLAKDEIVKRAWEVRDQAVARKNVVEVELAKTRIEVMHINSQLLETIQQKIELSQQLEQWQVDMQILLDEQLKTKLTSQEMGDKRRNGDITALNATDNKTSPMVSRGTKFLKLWRYN
;
A
#
# COMPACT_ATOMS: atom_id res chain seq x y z
N MET A 1 28.04 -59.58 -19.96
CA MET A 1 27.17 -59.72 -21.15
C MET A 1 27.17 -58.36 -21.84
N MET A 2 27.58 -58.29 -23.11
CA MET A 2 26.70 -58.21 -24.30
C MET A 2 25.85 -56.92 -24.35
N HIS A 3 25.77 -56.18 -25.47
CA HIS A 3 26.28 -56.48 -26.82
C HIS A 3 26.67 -55.22 -27.63
N GLN A 4 27.31 -55.42 -28.78
CA GLN A 4 27.64 -54.36 -29.74
C GLN A 4 26.41 -53.97 -30.59
N MET A 5 26.44 -52.74 -31.13
CA MET A 5 25.81 -52.39 -32.41
C MET A 5 26.78 -51.54 -33.23
N ARG A 6 26.71 -51.64 -34.57
CA ARG A 6 27.69 -51.07 -35.52
C ARG A 6 27.01 -50.82 -36.87
N HIS A 7 27.56 -49.89 -37.67
CA HIS A 7 27.09 -49.49 -39.01
C HIS A 7 25.82 -48.59 -39.02
N LYS A 8 25.54 -47.77 -40.06
CA LYS A 8 26.13 -47.67 -41.42
C LYS A 8 26.08 -46.22 -41.97
N ASN A 9 26.71 -45.99 -43.14
CA ASN A 9 26.90 -44.67 -43.77
C ASN A 9 25.72 -44.23 -44.65
N ASN A 10 25.61 -42.92 -44.92
CA ASN A 10 25.36 -42.24 -46.22
C ASN A 10 25.50 -40.70 -45.98
N VAL A 11 26.21 -39.87 -46.77
CA VAL A 11 26.21 -39.55 -48.22
C VAL A 11 25.13 -38.51 -48.62
N THR A 12 25.56 -37.24 -48.69
CA THR A 12 25.24 -36.09 -49.59
C THR A 12 26.09 -34.90 -49.09
N ASP A 13 26.87 -34.10 -49.82
CA ASP A 13 26.92 -33.62 -51.22
C ASP A 13 26.20 -32.26 -51.46
N GLY A 14 26.86 -31.33 -52.19
CA GLY A 14 26.27 -30.11 -52.77
C GLY A 14 26.54 -28.70 -52.16
N SER A 15 27.54 -27.98 -52.71
CA SER A 15 27.49 -26.52 -53.08
C SER A 15 27.37 -25.43 -51.96
N SER A 16 27.68 -24.11 -52.11
CA SER A 16 28.12 -23.25 -53.23
C SER A 16 28.85 -21.95 -52.75
N GLY A 17 29.77 -21.38 -53.56
CA GLY A 17 30.15 -19.94 -53.58
C GLY A 17 31.05 -19.39 -52.45
N GLU A 18 31.78 -18.27 -52.59
CA GLU A 18 32.07 -17.41 -53.77
C GLU A 18 33.49 -16.76 -53.74
N LYS A 19 34.13 -16.72 -54.92
CA LYS A 19 34.95 -15.65 -55.57
C LYS A 19 35.70 -14.58 -54.74
N MET A 20 37.01 -14.45 -55.00
CA MET A 20 37.74 -13.30 -55.58
C MET A 20 39.24 -13.74 -55.68
N ASP A 21 39.91 -13.83 -56.84
CA ASP A 21 40.45 -12.78 -57.73
C ASP A 21 41.41 -11.77 -57.03
N LYS A 22 42.61 -11.44 -57.58
CA LYS A 22 43.41 -12.01 -58.68
C LYS A 22 44.83 -11.37 -58.68
N ASN A 23 45.83 -12.03 -59.28
CA ASN A 23 47.19 -11.51 -59.58
C ASN A 23 48.07 -11.20 -58.34
N LYS A 24 49.40 -11.03 -58.41
CA LYS A 24 50.30 -10.79 -59.57
C LYS A 24 51.70 -11.37 -59.29
N THR A 25 52.34 -12.03 -60.26
CA THR A 25 53.75 -12.45 -60.16
C THR A 25 54.70 -11.33 -60.62
N PRO A 26 55.91 -11.22 -60.04
CA PRO A 26 57.01 -10.47 -60.64
C PRO A 26 57.77 -11.35 -61.64
N ASN A 27 57.86 -10.93 -62.90
CA ASN A 27 58.71 -11.59 -63.89
C ASN A 27 60.20 -11.29 -63.61
N ARG A 28 61.12 -12.18 -64.03
CA ARG A 28 62.56 -12.05 -63.75
C ARG A 28 63.39 -12.01 -65.04
N ASP A 29 63.28 -10.90 -65.76
CA ASP A 29 63.90 -10.74 -67.09
C ASP A 29 65.41 -10.48 -67.05
N HIS A 30 66.15 -11.46 -67.58
CA HIS A 30 67.13 -11.37 -68.68
C HIS A 30 68.17 -10.22 -68.83
N ASN A 31 69.28 -10.66 -69.44
CA ASN A 31 70.17 -9.93 -70.37
C ASN A 31 71.08 -8.80 -69.86
N ASN A 32 72.35 -9.14 -69.63
CA ASN A 32 73.48 -8.34 -70.12
C ASN A 32 74.80 -9.15 -70.21
N LYS A 33 74.97 -9.97 -71.27
CA LYS A 33 76.25 -10.70 -71.49
C LYS A 33 76.70 -10.88 -72.95
N SER A 34 75.81 -10.81 -73.94
CA SER A 34 76.15 -11.16 -75.34
C SER A 34 76.75 -10.04 -76.20
N ARG A 35 77.02 -8.84 -75.65
CA ARG A 35 77.32 -7.63 -76.47
C ARG A 35 78.80 -7.34 -76.72
N ASN A 36 79.72 -8.07 -76.07
CA ASN A 36 81.18 -7.85 -76.17
C ASN A 36 81.96 -8.97 -76.86
N VAL A 37 81.32 -10.07 -77.29
CA VAL A 37 82.01 -11.21 -77.93
C VAL A 37 82.35 -10.91 -79.39
N ALA A 38 81.37 -10.40 -80.15
CA ALA A 38 81.43 -10.15 -81.60
C ALA A 38 82.38 -9.02 -82.06
N ASN A 39 83.38 -8.66 -81.26
CA ASN A 39 84.46 -7.72 -81.61
C ASN A 39 85.84 -8.30 -81.23
N LEU A 40 85.90 -9.56 -80.78
CA LEU A 40 87.13 -10.34 -80.68
C LEU A 40 87.28 -11.27 -81.90
N ASP A 41 86.16 -11.86 -82.33
CA ASP A 41 86.11 -12.85 -83.42
C ASP A 41 86.60 -12.27 -84.77
N ASP A 42 86.20 -11.03 -85.10
CA ASP A 42 86.66 -10.32 -86.31
C ASP A 42 88.19 -10.10 -86.32
N TYR A 43 88.80 -9.83 -85.16
CA TYR A 43 90.25 -9.61 -85.05
C TYR A 43 91.06 -10.92 -85.09
N ILE A 44 90.46 -12.03 -84.65
CA ILE A 44 91.03 -13.37 -84.81
C ILE A 44 91.06 -13.74 -86.31
N TYR A 45 89.99 -13.45 -87.05
CA TYR A 45 89.91 -13.71 -88.49
C TYR A 45 90.97 -12.94 -89.31
N GLU A 46 91.28 -11.68 -88.96
CA GLU A 46 92.39 -10.92 -89.58
C GLU A 46 93.79 -11.48 -89.25
N LEU A 47 93.94 -12.21 -88.14
CA LEU A 47 95.21 -12.85 -87.77
C LEU A 47 95.40 -14.20 -88.47
N GLU A 48 94.37 -15.04 -88.56
CA GLU A 48 94.42 -16.34 -89.23
C GLU A 48 94.63 -16.18 -90.76
N THR A 49 93.93 -15.25 -91.39
CA THR A 49 94.16 -14.91 -92.82
C THR A 49 95.58 -14.37 -93.08
N ARG A 50 96.27 -13.84 -92.07
CA ARG A 50 97.68 -13.41 -92.14
C ARG A 50 98.70 -14.50 -91.81
N SER A 51 98.32 -15.61 -91.17
CA SER A 51 99.21 -16.78 -91.02
C SER A 51 99.26 -17.60 -92.30
N ASP A 52 98.11 -17.87 -92.92
CA ASP A 52 98.03 -18.77 -94.09
C ASP A 52 98.77 -18.20 -95.31
N ALA A 53 98.74 -16.87 -95.46
CA ALA A 53 99.50 -16.15 -96.48
C ALA A 53 101.03 -16.34 -96.40
N LYS A 54 101.57 -16.78 -95.25
CA LYS A 54 103.02 -17.00 -95.06
C LYS A 54 103.47 -18.45 -95.32
N VAL A 55 102.56 -19.43 -95.19
CA VAL A 55 102.92 -20.85 -95.34
C VAL A 55 103.20 -21.22 -96.80
N ASN A 56 102.44 -20.66 -97.76
CA ASN A 56 102.56 -20.98 -99.19
C ASN A 56 103.87 -20.53 -99.86
N ASN A 57 104.73 -19.74 -99.20
CA ASN A 57 105.90 -19.13 -99.82
C ASN A 57 107.24 -19.82 -99.46
N PHE A 58 107.21 -20.95 -98.74
CA PHE A 58 108.42 -21.63 -98.24
C PHE A 58 108.97 -22.76 -99.14
N TYR A 59 108.18 -23.26 -100.11
CA TYR A 59 108.53 -24.47 -100.87
C TYR A 59 109.31 -24.25 -102.18
N ASN A 60 109.67 -23.01 -102.54
CA ASN A 60 110.22 -22.68 -103.87
C ASN A 60 111.51 -21.83 -103.86
N LYS A 61 112.56 -22.26 -103.15
CA LYS A 61 113.93 -22.12 -103.66
C LYS A 61 114.93 -23.06 -102.96
N LYS A 62 115.47 -23.99 -103.72
CA LYS A 62 116.71 -24.70 -103.42
C LYS A 62 117.64 -24.63 -104.64
N ASP A 63 118.92 -24.80 -104.35
CA ASP A 63 120.03 -25.08 -105.26
C ASP A 63 120.72 -23.92 -106.01
N LEU A 64 122.03 -24.16 -106.21
CA LEU A 64 123.02 -23.53 -107.11
C LEU A 64 123.75 -22.22 -106.68
N THR A 65 125.01 -22.45 -106.29
CA THR A 65 126.25 -21.71 -106.65
C THR A 65 126.45 -20.23 -106.26
N ILE A 66 127.17 -20.06 -105.14
CA ILE A 66 128.56 -19.54 -105.09
C ILE A 66 128.90 -18.22 -105.83
N ASN A 67 129.33 -17.25 -105.02
CA ASN A 67 130.25 -16.13 -105.32
C ASN A 67 129.72 -14.90 -106.09
N GLU A 68 129.00 -14.03 -105.37
CA GLU A 68 129.25 -12.57 -105.37
C GLU A 68 128.54 -11.87 -104.17
N MET A 69 128.67 -10.54 -104.06
CA MET A 69 127.88 -9.63 -103.20
C MET A 69 127.87 -9.85 -101.65
N SER A 70 128.98 -9.48 -100.99
CA SER A 70 129.03 -9.26 -99.53
C SER A 70 128.34 -7.95 -99.08
N CYS A 71 127.19 -7.59 -99.68
CA CYS A 71 126.56 -6.27 -99.48
C CYS A 71 125.03 -6.29 -99.30
N GLU A 72 124.31 -7.29 -99.82
CA GLU A 72 122.84 -7.30 -99.74
C GLU A 72 122.29 -7.89 -98.43
N SER A 73 123.08 -8.72 -97.72
CA SER A 73 122.66 -9.35 -96.46
C SER A 73 122.43 -8.30 -95.36
N SER A 74 123.30 -7.29 -95.25
CA SER A 74 123.18 -6.20 -94.27
C SER A 74 122.00 -5.27 -94.56
N ALA A 75 121.71 -4.95 -95.82
CA ALA A 75 120.58 -4.10 -96.21
C ALA A 75 119.23 -4.79 -95.94
N ASN A 76 119.12 -6.09 -96.23
CA ASN A 76 117.95 -6.89 -95.87
C ASN A 76 117.80 -7.02 -94.35
N LEU A 77 118.88 -7.26 -93.62
CA LEU A 77 118.87 -7.32 -92.16
C LEU A 77 118.45 -5.99 -91.52
N LEU A 78 118.95 -4.85 -92.02
CA LEU A 78 118.57 -3.52 -91.52
C LEU A 78 117.09 -3.22 -91.78
N SER A 79 116.59 -3.58 -92.96
CA SER A 79 115.16 -3.42 -93.33
C SER A 79 114.26 -4.32 -92.47
N GLN A 80 114.72 -5.55 -92.18
CA GLN A 80 114.04 -6.49 -91.29
C GLN A 80 114.06 -6.00 -89.83
N LEU A 81 115.15 -5.39 -89.37
CA LEU A 81 115.25 -4.76 -88.05
C LEU A 81 114.31 -3.55 -87.94
N GLN A 82 114.25 -2.68 -88.95
CA GLN A 82 113.32 -1.54 -88.95
C GLN A 82 111.85 -2.01 -89.01
N GLN A 83 111.55 -3.10 -89.71
CA GLN A 83 110.21 -3.71 -89.65
C GLN A 83 109.94 -4.29 -88.26
N LYS A 84 110.92 -4.92 -87.60
CA LYS A 84 110.77 -5.44 -86.24
C LYS A 84 110.63 -4.33 -85.19
N GLU A 85 111.26 -3.19 -85.39
CA GLU A 85 111.10 -1.98 -84.58
C GLU A 85 109.67 -1.41 -84.72
N LYS A 86 109.14 -1.33 -85.96
CA LYS A 86 107.73 -0.98 -86.21
C LYS A 86 106.75 -1.99 -85.62
N ASP A 87 107.02 -3.29 -85.76
CA ASP A 87 106.22 -4.36 -85.16
C ASP A 87 106.22 -4.24 -83.61
N LEU A 88 107.36 -3.90 -83.00
CA LEU A 88 107.50 -3.69 -81.56
C LEU A 88 106.76 -2.44 -81.07
N ILE A 89 106.84 -1.31 -81.81
CA ILE A 89 106.09 -0.10 -81.50
C ILE A 89 104.59 -0.38 -81.59
N LEU A 90 104.11 -1.01 -82.67
CA LEU A 90 102.70 -1.37 -82.84
C LEU A 90 102.23 -2.37 -81.77
N ALA A 91 103.07 -3.31 -81.34
CA ALA A 91 102.76 -4.21 -80.23
C ALA A 91 102.69 -3.47 -78.87
N ALA A 92 103.52 -2.44 -78.66
CA ALA A 92 103.48 -1.60 -77.47
C ALA A 92 102.27 -0.65 -77.48
N GLU A 93 101.89 -0.10 -78.64
CA GLU A 93 100.69 0.73 -78.82
C GLU A 93 99.41 -0.10 -78.64
N LEU A 94 99.35 -1.31 -79.20
CA LEU A 94 98.26 -2.26 -78.97
C LEU A 94 98.21 -2.70 -77.50
N GLY A 95 99.36 -2.99 -76.89
CA GLY A 95 99.48 -3.30 -75.47
C GLY A 95 98.98 -2.16 -74.58
N LYS A 96 99.29 -0.91 -74.93
CA LYS A 96 98.76 0.28 -74.26
C LYS A 96 97.25 0.41 -74.46
N ALA A 97 96.73 0.29 -75.68
CA ALA A 97 95.29 0.37 -75.93
C ALA A 97 94.51 -0.74 -75.20
N LEU A 98 95.09 -1.92 -75.04
CA LEU A 98 94.55 -3.01 -74.22
C LEU A 98 94.61 -2.70 -72.71
N LEU A 99 95.68 -2.07 -72.22
CA LEU A 99 95.78 -1.59 -70.83
C LEU A 99 94.78 -0.47 -70.54
N ASP A 100 94.71 0.56 -71.38
CA ASP A 100 93.77 1.69 -71.26
C ASP A 100 92.31 1.16 -71.25
N ARG A 101 91.97 0.22 -72.15
CA ARG A 101 90.65 -0.44 -72.19
C ARG A 101 90.39 -1.34 -70.98
N ASN A 102 91.41 -2.00 -70.44
CA ASN A 102 91.28 -2.81 -69.22
C ASN A 102 91.11 -1.93 -67.98
N GLU A 103 91.73 -0.75 -67.95
CA GLU A 103 91.51 0.26 -66.92
C GLU A 103 90.09 0.85 -67.02
N GLU A 104 89.59 1.16 -68.23
CA GLU A 104 88.18 1.54 -68.44
C GLU A 104 87.20 0.46 -67.98
N LEU A 105 87.45 -0.81 -68.30
CA LEU A 105 86.66 -1.94 -67.81
C LEU A 105 86.74 -2.07 -66.28
N SER A 106 87.90 -1.78 -65.68
CA SER A 106 88.08 -1.78 -64.22
C SER A 106 87.28 -0.66 -63.56
N ARG A 107 87.39 0.58 -64.06
CA ARG A 107 86.58 1.74 -63.62
C ARG A 107 85.07 1.53 -63.84
N ALA A 108 84.68 0.77 -64.86
CA ALA A 108 83.28 0.40 -65.09
C ALA A 108 82.79 -0.67 -64.10
N ASN A 109 83.60 -1.70 -63.83
CA ASN A 109 83.31 -2.72 -62.82
C ASN A 109 83.22 -2.11 -61.41
N GLU A 110 84.11 -1.17 -61.08
CA GLU A 110 84.12 -0.43 -59.81
C GLU A 110 82.78 0.29 -59.58
N LYS A 111 82.34 1.12 -60.53
CA LYS A 111 81.01 1.78 -60.49
C LYS A 111 79.85 0.79 -60.38
N ILE A 112 79.94 -0.35 -61.05
CA ILE A 112 78.93 -1.42 -60.94
C ILE A 112 78.93 -2.02 -59.53
N THR A 113 80.10 -2.18 -58.89
CA THR A 113 80.17 -2.61 -57.47
C THR A 113 79.70 -1.55 -56.49
N GLU A 114 79.92 -0.26 -56.73
CA GLU A 114 79.34 0.85 -55.96
C GLU A 114 77.81 0.90 -56.10
N GLU A 115 77.29 0.75 -57.32
CA GLU A 115 75.86 0.64 -57.57
C GLU A 115 75.25 -0.57 -56.85
N TYR A 116 75.93 -1.72 -56.81
CA TYR A 116 75.45 -2.89 -56.10
C TYR A 116 75.57 -2.77 -54.56
N SER A 117 76.62 -2.13 -54.03
CA SER A 117 76.74 -1.90 -52.59
C SER A 117 75.67 -0.92 -52.08
N HIS A 118 75.39 0.15 -52.83
CA HIS A 118 74.31 1.08 -52.48
C HIS A 118 72.92 0.44 -52.61
N LYS A 119 72.68 -0.41 -53.62
CA LYS A 119 71.42 -1.18 -53.73
C LYS A 119 71.28 -2.20 -52.60
N LEU A 120 72.37 -2.82 -52.14
CA LEU A 120 72.36 -3.67 -50.93
C LEU A 120 72.05 -2.85 -49.67
N GLU A 121 72.66 -1.68 -49.50
CA GLU A 121 72.41 -0.78 -48.38
C GLU A 121 70.92 -0.39 -48.29
N ILE A 122 70.31 0.04 -49.41
CA ILE A 122 68.88 0.36 -49.47
C ILE A 122 68.02 -0.86 -49.08
N LEU A 123 68.31 -2.04 -49.65
CA LEU A 123 67.57 -3.27 -49.33
C LEU A 123 67.74 -3.69 -47.86
N GLU A 124 68.89 -3.43 -47.24
CA GLU A 124 69.07 -3.64 -45.81
C GLU A 124 68.30 -2.63 -44.98
N GLN A 125 68.38 -1.33 -45.29
CA GLN A 125 67.58 -0.28 -44.64
C GLN A 125 66.07 -0.58 -44.72
N GLU A 126 65.56 -0.98 -45.90
CA GLU A 126 64.19 -1.44 -46.08
C GLU A 126 63.88 -2.68 -45.22
N LYS A 127 64.74 -3.69 -45.22
CA LYS A 127 64.59 -4.93 -44.41
C LYS A 127 64.62 -4.67 -42.90
N TYR A 128 65.33 -3.65 -42.42
CA TYR A 128 65.26 -3.20 -41.03
C TYR A 128 63.98 -2.40 -40.76
N GLY A 129 63.58 -1.53 -41.69
CA GLY A 129 62.33 -0.77 -41.63
C GLY A 129 61.07 -1.65 -41.63
N PHE A 130 61.04 -2.71 -42.44
CA PHE A 130 59.94 -3.69 -42.47
C PHE A 130 59.91 -4.55 -41.21
N ARG A 131 61.06 -4.99 -40.68
CA ARG A 131 61.09 -5.70 -39.38
C ARG A 131 60.56 -4.84 -38.24
N ARG A 132 61.02 -3.60 -38.11
CA ARG A 132 60.51 -2.68 -37.08
C ARG A 132 59.01 -2.36 -37.23
N LYS A 133 58.48 -2.36 -38.46
CA LYS A 133 57.03 -2.23 -38.71
C LYS A 133 56.25 -3.47 -38.30
N LEU A 134 56.79 -4.67 -38.56
CA LEU A 134 56.20 -5.93 -38.08
C LEU A 134 56.24 -5.99 -36.55
N GLU A 135 57.37 -5.69 -35.92
CA GLU A 135 57.54 -5.62 -34.46
C GLU A 135 56.54 -4.64 -33.80
N SER A 136 56.25 -3.50 -34.44
CA SER A 136 55.21 -2.55 -33.98
C SER A 136 53.82 -3.16 -34.06
N LEU A 137 53.45 -3.72 -35.21
CA LEU A 137 52.13 -4.33 -35.42
C LEU A 137 51.93 -5.58 -34.53
N GLU A 138 52.97 -6.38 -34.33
CA GLU A 138 52.98 -7.51 -33.41
C GLU A 138 52.73 -7.04 -31.97
N GLY A 139 53.40 -5.98 -31.51
CA GLY A 139 53.13 -5.35 -30.21
C GLY A 139 51.72 -4.74 -30.09
N GLU A 140 51.19 -4.15 -31.15
CA GLU A 140 49.81 -3.65 -31.22
C GLU A 140 48.79 -4.80 -31.13
N TYR A 141 49.04 -5.93 -31.80
CA TYR A 141 48.20 -7.13 -31.70
C TYR A 141 48.33 -7.82 -30.34
N GLU A 142 49.54 -7.92 -29.76
CA GLU A 142 49.75 -8.44 -28.40
C GLU A 142 49.01 -7.59 -27.36
N GLY A 143 49.11 -6.25 -27.46
CA GLY A 143 48.34 -5.31 -26.64
C GLY A 143 46.83 -5.54 -26.77
N ARG A 144 46.30 -5.63 -28.01
CA ARG A 144 44.87 -5.85 -28.22
C ARG A 144 44.40 -7.24 -27.77
N ILE A 145 45.27 -8.26 -27.84
CA ILE A 145 45.01 -9.59 -27.27
C ILE A 145 44.97 -9.52 -25.74
N ALA A 146 45.89 -8.79 -25.10
CA ALA A 146 45.90 -8.61 -23.66
C ALA A 146 44.64 -7.88 -23.15
N GLU A 147 44.21 -6.81 -23.82
CA GLU A 147 42.94 -6.12 -23.56
C GLU A 147 41.76 -7.09 -23.60
N LEU A 148 41.61 -7.84 -24.71
CA LEU A 148 40.52 -8.81 -24.87
C LEU A 148 40.59 -9.97 -23.86
N GLN A 149 41.79 -10.38 -23.42
CA GLN A 149 41.97 -11.34 -22.34
C GLN A 149 41.52 -10.76 -20.98
N THR A 150 41.78 -9.48 -20.70
CA THR A 150 41.26 -8.82 -19.50
C THR A 150 39.74 -8.64 -19.55
N ASP A 151 39.17 -8.24 -20.69
CA ASP A 151 37.72 -8.12 -20.88
C ASP A 151 37.02 -9.47 -20.67
N LEU A 152 37.54 -10.55 -21.26
CA LEU A 152 37.03 -11.91 -21.07
C LEU A 152 37.15 -12.41 -19.62
N LYS A 153 38.17 -11.97 -18.88
CA LYS A 153 38.33 -12.28 -17.46
C LYS A 153 37.32 -11.51 -16.60
N ASN A 154 37.14 -10.22 -16.87
CA ASN A 154 36.21 -9.35 -16.15
C ASN A 154 34.77 -9.83 -16.36
N ALA A 155 34.36 -10.07 -17.62
CA ALA A 155 33.02 -10.58 -17.94
C ALA A 155 32.72 -11.97 -17.31
N ARG A 156 33.74 -12.83 -17.15
CA ARG A 156 33.60 -14.09 -16.40
C ARG A 156 33.39 -13.84 -14.91
N GLN A 157 34.17 -12.95 -14.29
CA GLN A 157 34.04 -12.61 -12.88
C GLN A 157 32.70 -11.90 -12.57
N GLU A 158 32.22 -11.05 -13.48
CA GLU A 158 30.87 -10.47 -13.41
C GLU A 158 29.77 -11.54 -13.51
N SER A 159 29.89 -12.48 -14.45
CA SER A 159 28.96 -13.60 -14.58
C SER A 159 28.96 -14.51 -13.33
N GLU A 160 30.13 -14.83 -12.78
CA GLU A 160 30.26 -15.61 -11.53
C GLU A 160 29.64 -14.88 -10.33
N THR A 161 29.90 -13.57 -10.17
CA THR A 161 29.32 -12.78 -9.06
C THR A 161 27.81 -12.58 -9.21
N GLN A 162 27.29 -12.37 -10.42
CA GLN A 162 25.86 -12.37 -10.70
C GLN A 162 25.23 -13.74 -10.38
N HIS A 163 25.85 -14.85 -10.76
CA HIS A 163 25.35 -16.19 -10.47
C HIS A 163 25.37 -16.50 -8.96
N MET A 164 26.39 -16.06 -8.23
CA MET A 164 26.43 -16.15 -6.76
C MET A 164 25.33 -15.32 -6.11
N TYR A 165 25.11 -14.07 -6.55
CA TYR A 165 24.05 -13.20 -6.05
C TYR A 165 22.66 -13.79 -6.32
N LEU A 166 22.38 -14.24 -7.55
CA LEU A 166 21.12 -14.91 -7.90
C LEU A 166 20.87 -16.11 -6.97
N ARG A 167 21.85 -17.01 -6.83
CA ARG A 167 21.76 -18.18 -5.96
C ARG A 167 21.53 -17.83 -4.48
N GLN A 168 22.09 -16.71 -3.99
CA GLN A 168 21.80 -16.20 -2.66
C GLN A 168 20.34 -15.74 -2.57
N THR A 169 19.86 -14.89 -3.49
CA THR A 169 18.47 -14.41 -3.46
C THR A 169 17.45 -15.55 -3.66
N GLU A 170 17.78 -16.59 -4.42
CA GLU A 170 16.96 -17.81 -4.54
C GLU A 170 16.91 -18.59 -3.23
N GLY A 171 18.03 -18.70 -2.51
CA GLY A 171 18.08 -19.29 -1.17
C GLY A 171 17.29 -18.48 -0.13
N GLU A 172 17.31 -17.16 -0.21
CA GLU A 172 16.52 -16.26 0.64
C GLU A 172 15.02 -16.32 0.32
N LYS A 173 14.64 -16.26 -0.96
CA LYS A 173 13.26 -16.51 -1.42
C LYS A 173 12.75 -17.88 -0.97
N SER A 174 13.58 -18.92 -1.05
CA SER A 174 13.22 -20.28 -0.62
C SER A 174 12.93 -20.37 0.88
N LYS A 175 13.69 -19.65 1.72
CA LYS A 175 13.42 -19.54 3.17
C LYS A 175 12.10 -18.82 3.44
N ILE A 176 11.88 -17.67 2.81
CA ILE A 176 10.62 -16.91 2.94
C ILE A 176 9.41 -17.75 2.50
N ILE A 177 9.55 -18.53 1.42
CA ILE A 177 8.52 -19.47 0.96
C ILE A 177 8.28 -20.58 2.00
N GLN A 178 9.33 -21.14 2.62
CA GLN A 178 9.20 -22.14 3.68
C GLN A 178 8.52 -21.55 4.93
N GLU A 179 8.91 -20.36 5.37
CA GLU A 179 8.29 -19.64 6.50
C GLU A 179 6.80 -19.36 6.24
N LEU A 180 6.45 -18.92 5.03
CA LEU A 180 5.05 -18.71 4.62
C LEU A 180 4.26 -20.02 4.54
N ILE A 181 4.87 -21.12 4.06
CA ILE A 181 4.23 -22.45 4.06
C ILE A 181 3.98 -22.93 5.49
N GLU A 182 4.94 -22.76 6.40
CA GLU A 182 4.77 -23.09 7.82
C GLU A 182 3.68 -22.25 8.48
N GLN A 183 3.65 -20.94 8.24
CA GLN A 183 2.60 -20.05 8.77
C GLN A 183 1.22 -20.45 8.26
N ASN A 184 1.08 -20.68 6.95
CA ASN A 184 -0.17 -21.18 6.37
C ASN A 184 -0.56 -22.54 6.98
N HIS A 185 0.39 -23.46 7.21
CA HIS A 185 0.09 -24.75 7.82
C HIS A 185 -0.37 -24.62 9.29
N ARG A 186 0.24 -23.73 10.08
CA ARG A 186 -0.16 -23.43 11.47
C ARG A 186 -1.57 -22.85 11.51
N LEU A 187 -1.84 -21.79 10.75
CA LEU A 187 -3.17 -21.18 10.61
C LEU A 187 -4.22 -22.18 10.10
N THR A 188 -3.85 -23.06 9.14
CA THR A 188 -4.75 -24.13 8.67
C THR A 188 -5.11 -25.12 9.78
N ASN A 189 -4.20 -25.40 10.72
CA ASN A 189 -4.46 -26.33 11.81
C ASN A 189 -5.19 -25.66 12.99
N GLU A 190 -4.93 -24.39 13.26
CA GLU A 190 -5.72 -23.57 14.19
C GLU A 190 -7.18 -23.44 13.71
N LEU A 191 -7.39 -23.20 12.41
CA LEU A 191 -8.72 -23.17 11.81
C LEU A 191 -9.44 -24.52 11.94
N LYS A 192 -8.74 -25.65 11.71
CA LYS A 192 -9.32 -27.00 11.93
C LYS A 192 -9.75 -27.18 13.38
N GLN A 193 -8.90 -26.86 14.35
CA GLN A 193 -9.24 -26.94 15.78
C GLN A 193 -10.44 -26.05 16.13
N SER A 194 -10.54 -24.86 15.52
CA SER A 194 -11.74 -24.02 15.63
C SER A 194 -12.98 -24.73 15.08
N THR A 195 -12.93 -25.31 13.87
CA THR A 195 -14.09 -26.04 13.30
C THR A 195 -14.44 -27.33 14.05
N GLU A 196 -13.46 -28.01 14.65
CA GLU A 196 -13.67 -29.19 15.50
C GLU A 196 -14.38 -28.81 16.82
N THR A 197 -13.97 -27.69 17.44
CA THR A 197 -14.63 -27.17 18.65
C THR A 197 -16.00 -26.55 18.35
N GLU A 198 -16.18 -25.91 17.20
CA GLU A 198 -17.47 -25.43 16.71
C GLU A 198 -18.45 -26.60 16.48
N SER A 199 -18.03 -27.64 15.75
CA SER A 199 -18.85 -28.83 15.51
C SER A 199 -19.20 -29.59 16.82
N LEU A 200 -18.28 -29.61 17.80
CA LEU A 200 -18.57 -30.11 19.13
C LEU A 200 -19.66 -29.27 19.83
N LEU A 201 -19.58 -27.94 19.77
CA LEU A 201 -20.58 -27.04 20.34
C LEU A 201 -21.93 -27.13 19.61
N GLU A 202 -21.95 -27.28 18.28
CA GLU A 202 -23.16 -27.58 17.51
C GLU A 202 -23.82 -28.87 17.97
N SER A 203 -23.04 -29.94 18.19
CA SER A 203 -23.57 -31.22 18.69
C SER A 203 -24.17 -31.08 20.10
N GLN A 204 -23.54 -30.28 20.97
CA GLN A 204 -24.08 -29.98 22.31
C GLN A 204 -25.37 -29.15 22.21
N LEU A 205 -25.40 -28.11 21.38
CA LEU A 205 -26.60 -27.32 21.13
C LEU A 205 -27.74 -28.17 20.54
N GLN A 206 -27.43 -29.14 19.67
CA GLN A 206 -28.42 -30.05 19.12
C GLN A 206 -28.97 -31.00 20.21
N THR A 207 -28.13 -31.64 21.01
CA THR A 207 -28.60 -32.49 22.12
C THR A 207 -29.39 -31.70 23.18
N LEU A 208 -29.11 -30.42 23.37
CA LEU A 208 -29.90 -29.52 24.22
C LEU A 208 -31.25 -29.17 23.57
N ARG A 209 -31.29 -28.84 22.27
CA ARG A 209 -32.54 -28.64 21.51
C ARG A 209 -33.43 -29.87 21.59
N ASP A 210 -32.87 -31.07 21.46
CA ASP A 210 -33.61 -32.32 21.52
C ASP A 210 -34.13 -32.61 22.95
N GLN A 211 -33.35 -32.32 23.99
CA GLN A 211 -33.84 -32.34 25.38
C GLN A 211 -35.00 -31.34 25.60
N PHE A 212 -34.92 -30.13 25.05
CA PHE A 212 -36.01 -29.15 25.14
C PHE A 212 -37.23 -29.57 24.31
N ASN A 213 -37.05 -30.23 23.15
CA ASN A 213 -38.13 -30.80 22.37
C ASN A 213 -38.86 -31.91 23.14
N VAL A 214 -38.12 -32.85 23.76
CA VAL A 214 -38.73 -33.91 24.60
C VAL A 214 -39.43 -33.33 25.82
N ARG A 215 -38.85 -32.33 26.50
CA ARG A 215 -39.55 -31.63 27.61
C ARG A 215 -40.83 -30.93 27.15
N ARG A 216 -40.84 -30.38 25.92
CA ARG A 216 -41.99 -29.73 25.31
C ARG A 216 -43.08 -30.72 24.89
N THR A 217 -42.72 -31.88 24.31
CA THR A 217 -43.71 -32.92 24.02
C THR A 217 -44.33 -33.45 25.31
N ASN A 218 -43.51 -33.79 26.31
CA ASN A 218 -44.02 -34.29 27.59
C ASN A 218 -44.92 -33.25 28.30
N LEU A 219 -44.61 -31.95 28.19
CA LEU A 219 -45.48 -30.88 28.71
C LEU A 219 -46.79 -30.80 27.94
N ASN A 220 -46.78 -30.92 26.61
CA ASN A 220 -48.00 -31.00 25.81
C ASN A 220 -48.83 -32.24 26.18
N ASP A 221 -48.20 -33.43 26.30
CA ASP A 221 -48.88 -34.65 26.72
C ASP A 221 -49.59 -34.48 28.08
N HIS A 222 -48.97 -33.74 29.01
CA HIS A 222 -49.59 -33.37 30.30
C HIS A 222 -50.69 -32.31 30.19
N ILE A 223 -50.61 -31.39 29.23
CA ILE A 223 -51.68 -30.44 28.93
C ILE A 223 -52.89 -31.19 28.36
N ASP A 224 -52.68 -32.07 27.37
CA ASP A 224 -53.71 -32.90 26.75
C ASP A 224 -54.40 -33.80 27.81
N GLN A 225 -53.63 -34.38 28.74
CA GLN A 225 -54.15 -35.12 29.90
C GLN A 225 -55.01 -34.24 30.82
N LEU A 226 -54.59 -33.00 31.09
CA LEU A 226 -55.35 -32.05 31.90
C LEU A 226 -56.60 -31.53 31.18
N GLU A 227 -56.57 -31.41 29.84
CA GLU A 227 -57.74 -31.06 29.04
C GLU A 227 -58.76 -32.20 29.02
N GLY A 228 -58.33 -33.45 28.82
CA GLY A 228 -59.20 -34.63 28.96
C GLY A 228 -59.87 -34.71 30.34
N LEU A 229 -59.12 -34.51 31.43
CA LEU A 229 -59.68 -34.46 32.80
C LEU A 229 -60.64 -33.28 33.00
N ARG A 230 -60.39 -32.12 32.37
CA ARG A 230 -61.34 -30.99 32.37
C ARG A 230 -62.62 -31.32 31.60
N GLU A 231 -62.54 -32.04 30.48
CA GLU A 231 -63.72 -32.50 29.73
C GLU A 231 -64.54 -33.52 30.53
N GLU A 232 -63.88 -34.48 31.20
CA GLU A 232 -64.55 -35.42 32.11
C GLU A 232 -65.26 -34.70 33.27
N ILE A 233 -64.59 -33.75 33.93
CA ILE A 233 -65.19 -32.93 34.99
C ILE A 233 -66.38 -32.11 34.44
N ASN A 234 -66.27 -31.54 33.24
CA ASN A 234 -67.36 -30.82 32.59
C ASN A 234 -68.54 -31.73 32.24
N LEU A 235 -68.29 -32.97 31.79
CA LEU A 235 -69.32 -33.96 31.50
C LEU A 235 -70.05 -34.41 32.78
N LEU A 236 -69.29 -34.68 33.85
CA LEU A 236 -69.83 -35.02 35.17
C LEU A 236 -70.61 -33.85 35.78
N SER A 237 -70.13 -32.61 35.61
CA SER A 237 -70.82 -31.38 36.06
C SER A 237 -72.15 -31.17 35.32
N LYS A 238 -72.16 -31.32 33.98
CA LYS A 238 -73.40 -31.31 33.18
C LYS A 238 -74.38 -32.37 33.68
N ARG A 239 -73.93 -33.63 33.83
CA ARG A 239 -74.74 -34.76 34.31
C ARG A 239 -75.25 -34.57 35.73
N LYS A 240 -74.47 -33.93 36.61
CA LYS A 240 -74.89 -33.49 37.95
C LYS A 240 -76.01 -32.46 37.84
N SER A 241 -75.86 -31.42 37.00
CA SER A 241 -76.91 -30.42 36.80
C SER A 241 -78.21 -30.98 36.19
N ASP A 242 -78.13 -32.04 35.37
CA ASP A 242 -79.30 -32.75 34.86
C ASP A 242 -80.03 -33.53 35.96
N LEU A 243 -79.28 -34.16 36.88
CA LEU A 243 -79.84 -34.83 38.04
C LEU A 243 -80.42 -33.85 39.05
N GLU A 244 -79.75 -32.72 39.29
CA GLU A 244 -80.25 -31.63 40.14
C GLU A 244 -81.57 -31.07 39.60
N ARG A 245 -81.64 -30.77 38.29
CA ARG A 245 -82.90 -30.34 37.63
C ARG A 245 -84.02 -31.39 37.73
N ARG A 246 -83.71 -32.68 37.61
CA ARG A 246 -84.69 -33.77 37.80
C ARG A 246 -85.18 -33.87 39.25
N ILE A 247 -84.28 -33.70 40.21
CA ILE A 247 -84.63 -33.66 41.64
C ILE A 247 -85.53 -32.46 41.92
N SER A 248 -85.20 -31.27 41.41
CA SER A 248 -86.02 -30.06 41.55
C SER A 248 -87.43 -30.23 40.97
N SER A 249 -87.56 -30.87 39.79
CA SER A 249 -88.88 -31.22 39.24
C SER A 249 -89.64 -32.15 40.17
N LEU A 250 -89.03 -33.25 40.62
CA LEU A 250 -89.69 -34.21 41.50
C LEU A 250 -90.05 -33.64 42.88
N THR A 251 -89.30 -32.66 43.41
CA THR A 251 -89.70 -31.93 44.62
C THR A 251 -90.88 -30.99 44.36
N GLN A 252 -90.92 -30.31 43.22
CA GLN A 252 -92.06 -29.48 42.81
C GLN A 252 -93.33 -30.32 42.57
N ASP A 253 -93.19 -31.47 41.89
CA ASP A 253 -94.29 -32.43 41.67
C ASP A 253 -94.82 -32.97 43.01
N ARG A 254 -93.93 -33.31 43.94
CA ARG A 254 -94.27 -33.72 45.30
C ARG A 254 -94.98 -32.61 46.08
N GLU A 255 -94.52 -31.36 45.98
CA GLU A 255 -95.12 -30.21 46.65
C GLU A 255 -96.51 -29.88 46.09
N HIS A 256 -96.69 -29.94 44.77
CA HIS A 256 -98.01 -29.85 44.13
C HIS A 256 -98.95 -30.97 44.60
N LEU A 257 -98.47 -32.22 44.67
CA LEU A 257 -99.25 -33.35 45.20
C LEU A 257 -99.56 -33.20 46.69
N ASN A 258 -98.68 -32.58 47.48
CA ASN A 258 -98.91 -32.29 48.89
C ASN A 258 -100.01 -31.22 49.07
N VAL A 259 -99.96 -30.12 48.30
CA VAL A 259 -101.04 -29.11 48.29
C VAL A 259 -102.36 -29.74 47.82
N SER A 260 -102.33 -30.60 46.80
CA SER A 260 -103.53 -31.34 46.34
C SER A 260 -104.09 -32.27 47.42
N LEU A 261 -103.22 -32.86 48.24
CA LEU A 261 -103.59 -33.71 49.38
C LEU A 261 -104.19 -32.87 50.52
N GLU A 262 -103.60 -31.71 50.82
CA GLU A 262 -104.12 -30.73 51.80
C GLU A 262 -105.51 -30.23 51.39
N GLU A 263 -105.70 -29.75 50.15
CA GLU A 263 -107.02 -29.37 49.62
C GLU A 263 -108.06 -30.50 49.71
N SER A 264 -107.63 -31.76 49.47
CA SER A 264 -108.51 -32.91 49.59
C SER A 264 -108.85 -33.25 51.05
N SER A 265 -107.92 -32.99 51.97
CA SER A 265 -108.08 -33.20 53.42
C SER A 265 -108.99 -32.14 54.03
N ASP A 266 -108.84 -30.87 53.63
CA ASP A 266 -109.76 -29.79 53.99
C ASP A 266 -111.17 -30.06 53.46
N ARG A 267 -111.30 -30.60 52.24
CA ARG A 267 -112.60 -31.02 51.69
C ARG A 267 -113.23 -32.16 52.50
N ILE A 268 -112.44 -33.14 52.93
CA ILE A 268 -112.89 -34.21 53.83
C ILE A 268 -113.34 -33.60 55.16
N PHE A 269 -112.54 -32.74 55.79
CA PHE A 269 -112.87 -32.08 57.06
C PHE A 269 -114.16 -31.23 56.96
N LEU A 270 -114.39 -30.51 55.85
CA LEU A 270 -115.65 -29.80 55.61
C LEU A 270 -116.84 -30.76 55.51
N LEU A 271 -116.69 -31.90 54.82
CA LEU A 271 -117.75 -32.91 54.69
C LEU A 271 -118.01 -33.64 56.02
N GLU A 272 -116.98 -33.96 56.80
CA GLU A 272 -117.11 -34.50 58.15
C GLU A 272 -117.84 -33.53 59.09
N LYS A 273 -117.50 -32.22 59.02
CA LYS A 273 -118.20 -31.17 59.77
C LYS A 273 -119.66 -31.03 59.35
N GLN A 274 -119.96 -31.10 58.05
CA GLN A 274 -121.34 -31.11 57.53
C GLN A 274 -122.10 -32.35 58.00
N LEU A 275 -121.48 -33.53 58.00
CA LEU A 275 -122.07 -34.76 58.52
C LEU A 275 -122.34 -34.67 60.02
N GLN A 276 -121.40 -34.16 60.83
CA GLN A 276 -121.62 -33.91 62.26
C GLN A 276 -122.75 -32.92 62.51
N GLN A 277 -122.87 -31.88 61.69
CA GLN A 277 -123.96 -30.92 61.77
C GLN A 277 -125.31 -31.55 61.39
N GLN A 278 -125.36 -32.38 60.34
CA GLN A 278 -126.56 -33.13 59.96
C GLN A 278 -126.95 -34.17 61.01
N GLU A 279 -125.99 -34.86 61.63
CA GLU A 279 -126.29 -35.74 62.76
C GLU A 279 -126.82 -34.97 63.97
N LEU A 280 -126.30 -33.76 64.24
CA LEU A 280 -126.80 -32.90 65.31
C LEU A 280 -128.24 -32.44 65.01
N GLU A 281 -128.52 -32.05 63.77
CA GLU A 281 -129.85 -31.67 63.30
C GLU A 281 -130.83 -32.84 63.36
N LEU A 282 -130.41 -34.05 62.94
CA LEU A 282 -131.19 -35.27 63.11
C LEU A 282 -131.43 -35.60 64.59
N ARG A 283 -130.47 -35.34 65.49
CA ARG A 283 -130.65 -35.50 66.94
C ARG A 283 -131.61 -34.46 67.53
N THR A 284 -131.63 -33.22 67.04
CA THR A 284 -132.64 -32.23 67.47
C THR A 284 -134.01 -32.59 66.91
N GLN A 285 -134.14 -32.86 65.61
CA GLN A 285 -135.39 -33.32 65.00
C GLN A 285 -135.93 -34.60 65.67
N HIS A 286 -135.07 -35.50 66.15
CA HIS A 286 -135.50 -36.67 66.92
C HIS A 286 -136.10 -36.26 68.28
N LYS A 287 -135.45 -35.36 69.02
CA LYS A 287 -135.99 -34.81 70.27
C LYS A 287 -137.28 -34.03 70.04
N ASP A 288 -137.34 -33.20 69.00
CA ASP A 288 -138.55 -32.46 68.63
C ASP A 288 -139.70 -33.43 68.31
N LEU A 289 -139.41 -34.56 67.66
CA LEU A 289 -140.39 -35.63 67.42
C LEU A 289 -140.76 -36.40 68.71
N GLU A 290 -139.85 -36.59 69.65
CA GLU A 290 -140.14 -37.17 70.97
C GLU A 290 -141.00 -36.21 71.83
N GLU A 291 -140.69 -34.91 71.84
CA GLU A 291 -141.46 -33.86 72.50
C GLU A 291 -142.84 -33.70 71.85
N LEU A 292 -142.95 -33.71 70.52
CA LEU A 292 -144.23 -33.71 69.81
C LEU A 292 -145.04 -34.99 70.02
N ARG A 293 -144.39 -36.14 70.24
CA ARG A 293 -145.05 -37.40 70.65
C ARG A 293 -145.52 -37.35 72.10
N HIS A 294 -144.73 -36.78 73.01
CA HIS A 294 -145.12 -36.55 74.41
C HIS A 294 -146.26 -35.53 74.50
N ALA A 295 -146.20 -34.43 73.74
CA ALA A 295 -147.27 -33.45 73.63
C ALA A 295 -148.54 -34.04 73.00
N ASN A 296 -148.44 -34.89 71.98
CA ASN A 296 -149.58 -35.65 71.46
C ASN A 296 -150.12 -36.64 72.50
N SER A 297 -149.28 -37.32 73.27
CA SER A 297 -149.70 -38.20 74.36
C SER A 297 -150.42 -37.42 75.46
N GLU A 298 -149.92 -36.26 75.86
CA GLU A 298 -150.60 -35.35 76.79
C GLU A 298 -151.92 -34.83 76.23
N LEU A 299 -151.96 -34.40 74.96
CA LEU A 299 -153.18 -33.93 74.30
C LEU A 299 -154.20 -35.06 74.15
N HIS A 300 -153.76 -36.29 73.87
CA HIS A 300 -154.60 -37.49 73.85
C HIS A 300 -155.15 -37.80 75.24
N ASN A 301 -154.31 -37.78 76.29
CA ASN A 301 -154.75 -37.94 77.69
C ASN A 301 -155.73 -36.82 78.13
N LYS A 302 -155.53 -35.58 77.67
CA LYS A 302 -156.44 -34.45 77.91
C LYS A 302 -157.76 -34.62 77.14
N LEU A 303 -157.71 -35.08 75.89
CA LEU A 303 -158.88 -35.43 75.08
C LEU A 303 -159.67 -36.58 75.70
N ASP A 304 -158.98 -37.57 76.26
CA ASP A 304 -159.57 -38.74 76.92
C ASP A 304 -160.14 -38.40 78.32
N ALA A 305 -159.59 -37.37 78.98
CA ALA A 305 -160.18 -36.78 80.19
C ALA A 305 -161.43 -35.93 79.90
N VAL A 306 -161.42 -35.16 78.80
CA VAL A 306 -162.57 -34.36 78.35
C VAL A 306 -163.70 -35.26 77.81
N SER A 307 -163.37 -36.31 77.05
CA SER A 307 -164.35 -37.26 76.47
C SER A 307 -165.16 -38.02 77.53
N ARG A 308 -164.71 -38.04 78.79
CA ARG A 308 -165.44 -38.63 79.93
C ARG A 308 -166.48 -37.68 80.54
N LYS A 309 -166.65 -36.46 80.02
CA LYS A 309 -167.66 -35.47 80.47
C LYS A 309 -168.39 -34.81 79.30
N THR A 310 -169.52 -35.42 78.93
CA THR A 310 -170.64 -34.91 78.10
C THR A 310 -170.38 -34.56 76.63
N VAL A 311 -170.73 -35.55 75.78
CA VAL A 311 -171.26 -35.48 74.38
C VAL A 311 -172.40 -34.42 74.27
N PRO A 312 -172.63 -33.69 73.14
CA PRO A 312 -172.46 -34.08 71.72
C PRO A 312 -171.73 -33.09 70.76
N SER A 313 -171.68 -33.50 69.48
CA SER A 313 -171.47 -32.72 68.23
C SER A 313 -172.32 -31.43 68.17
N ASP A 314 -172.04 -30.40 67.34
CA ASP A 314 -171.58 -30.44 65.93
C ASP A 314 -170.95 -29.12 65.40
N HIS A 315 -170.32 -29.20 64.21
CA HIS A 315 -170.14 -28.15 63.18
C HIS A 315 -169.44 -26.77 63.45
N ASN A 316 -168.25 -26.63 62.82
CA ASN A 316 -167.92 -25.63 61.77
C ASN A 316 -167.32 -24.21 62.10
N CYS A 317 -166.57 -23.68 61.10
CA CYS A 317 -166.15 -22.30 60.82
C CYS A 317 -165.11 -21.51 61.67
N LEU A 318 -163.99 -21.18 61.00
CA LEU A 318 -163.29 -19.88 60.85
C LEU A 318 -163.43 -18.75 61.91
N ASN A 319 -162.29 -18.17 62.35
CA ASN A 319 -161.82 -16.82 61.94
C ASN A 319 -160.51 -16.37 62.63
N GLY A 320 -159.87 -15.29 62.12
CA GLY A 320 -158.67 -14.64 62.69
C GLY A 320 -157.53 -14.43 61.66
N HIS A 321 -157.64 -13.51 60.69
CA HIS A 321 -157.25 -12.08 60.79
C HIS A 321 -155.78 -11.88 61.23
N HIS A 322 -154.83 -11.64 60.31
CA HIS A 322 -154.48 -10.33 59.69
C HIS A 322 -153.50 -9.47 60.53
N SER A 323 -152.35 -9.13 59.95
CA SER A 323 -151.79 -7.76 59.99
C SER A 323 -150.81 -7.54 58.83
N LEU A 324 -150.63 -6.27 58.43
CA LEU A 324 -149.63 -5.79 57.47
C LEU A 324 -148.68 -4.85 58.20
N PHE A 325 -147.37 -4.92 57.91
CA PHE A 325 -146.39 -3.82 57.79
C PHE A 325 -144.96 -4.41 57.62
N ASN A 326 -143.91 -3.65 57.31
CA ASN A 326 -143.62 -2.82 56.13
C ASN A 326 -142.12 -2.44 56.19
N GLU A 327 -141.47 -2.22 55.04
CA GLU A 327 -140.20 -1.47 54.89
C GLU A 327 -138.91 -1.97 55.60
N ILE A 328 -137.84 -1.15 55.49
CA ILE A 328 -136.40 -1.46 55.56
C ILE A 328 -135.72 -0.68 56.72
N GLU A 329 -134.41 -0.88 56.93
CA GLU A 329 -133.52 -0.13 57.84
C GLU A 329 -133.69 -0.48 59.34
N MET A 330 -132.70 -0.37 60.24
CA MET A 330 -131.33 0.20 60.22
C MET A 330 -130.35 -0.83 60.86
N SER A 331 -129.02 -0.79 60.67
CA SER A 331 -128.12 0.14 61.39
C SER A 331 -126.68 0.10 60.87
N SER A 332 -125.90 1.14 61.17
CA SER A 332 -124.49 1.32 60.76
C SER A 332 -123.67 2.11 61.79
N ALA A 333 -122.38 2.36 61.48
CA ALA A 333 -121.47 3.38 62.03
C ALA A 333 -120.51 3.04 63.20
N SER A 334 -119.42 3.85 63.27
CA SER A 334 -118.33 3.91 64.28
C SER A 334 -117.23 2.82 64.18
N SER A 335 -115.92 3.11 64.11
CA SER A 335 -115.18 4.37 63.88
C SER A 335 -113.78 4.07 63.28
N ASN A 336 -113.15 5.08 62.67
CA ASN A 336 -111.72 5.10 62.32
C ASN A 336 -110.88 5.82 63.41
N ASP A 337 -109.59 6.01 63.10
CA ASP A 337 -108.55 6.84 63.75
C ASP A 337 -107.83 6.19 64.96
N GLU A 338 -106.50 6.29 65.15
CA GLU A 338 -105.33 6.62 64.29
C GLU A 338 -104.02 6.22 65.06
N ASP A 339 -102.86 6.61 64.53
CA ASP A 339 -101.57 6.89 65.17
C ASP A 339 -100.51 5.76 65.38
N LEU A 340 -99.49 5.84 64.51
CA LEU A 340 -98.05 5.58 64.73
C LEU A 340 -97.54 4.11 64.77
N ARG A 341 -96.34 3.80 64.25
CA ARG A 341 -95.21 4.70 63.91
C ARG A 341 -94.38 4.28 62.67
N SER A 342 -93.78 5.28 62.06
CA SER A 342 -92.91 5.33 60.87
C SER A 342 -91.69 4.38 60.89
N LEU A 343 -91.06 4.06 59.75
CA LEU A 343 -90.13 4.98 59.05
C LEU A 343 -90.16 4.90 57.51
N SER A 344 -90.13 6.08 56.85
CA SER A 344 -89.84 6.31 55.41
C SER A 344 -88.33 6.56 55.22
N GLY A 345 -87.65 6.74 54.07
CA GLY A 345 -87.95 6.87 52.62
C GLY A 345 -86.80 7.71 51.99
N ARG A 346 -86.11 7.40 50.88
CA ARG A 346 -86.43 7.21 49.43
C ARG A 346 -86.18 8.50 48.57
N ILE A 347 -85.12 8.46 47.72
CA ILE A 347 -84.81 9.27 46.48
C ILE A 347 -84.68 10.83 46.60
N ASP A 348 -83.99 11.62 45.73
CA ASP A 348 -83.17 11.37 44.50
C ASP A 348 -82.15 12.52 44.16
N TYR A 349 -81.30 12.29 43.13
CA TYR A 349 -80.58 13.21 42.19
C TYR A 349 -79.59 14.36 42.57
N ASN A 350 -78.42 14.31 41.89
CA ASN A 350 -77.62 15.35 41.15
C ASN A 350 -76.64 16.41 41.77
N GLU A 351 -75.43 16.43 41.15
CA GLU A 351 -74.59 17.55 40.61
C GLU A 351 -73.70 18.52 41.47
N ASP A 352 -72.40 18.55 41.09
CA ASP A 352 -71.42 19.66 40.86
C ASP A 352 -70.60 20.47 41.94
N GLU A 353 -69.26 20.29 41.84
CA GLU A 353 -68.10 21.23 41.73
C GLU A 353 -67.57 22.29 42.78
N ILE A 354 -66.22 22.29 42.95
CA ILE A 354 -65.21 23.42 42.95
C ILE A 354 -64.60 24.10 44.25
N ASP A 355 -63.24 24.04 44.34
CA ASP A 355 -62.14 24.94 44.82
C ASP A 355 -61.83 25.41 46.29
N ILE A 356 -60.67 26.12 46.45
CA ILE A 356 -59.66 26.18 47.57
C ILE A 356 -58.91 27.56 47.62
N ASP A 357 -58.43 28.12 48.78
CA ASP A 357 -57.06 28.79 48.94
C ASP A 357 -56.62 29.40 50.35
N GLU A 358 -55.30 29.75 50.47
CA GLU A 358 -54.61 30.95 51.08
C GLU A 358 -53.76 31.04 52.43
N ARG A 359 -52.58 31.73 52.34
CA ARG A 359 -51.83 32.73 53.24
C ARG A 359 -50.71 32.46 54.32
N ASP A 360 -49.43 32.73 53.95
CA ASP A 360 -48.48 33.91 54.20
C ASP A 360 -48.02 34.54 55.58
N SER A 361 -46.79 35.15 55.69
CA SER A 361 -46.27 36.02 56.83
C SER A 361 -44.88 36.78 56.64
N SER A 362 -44.32 37.51 57.66
CA SER A 362 -43.08 38.39 57.61
C SER A 362 -42.26 38.50 58.97
N TYR A 363 -41.22 39.33 59.32
CA TYR A 363 -40.48 40.54 58.82
C TYR A 363 -38.99 40.74 59.35
N SER A 364 -38.49 41.94 59.79
CA SER A 364 -37.05 42.30 60.13
C SER A 364 -36.79 43.51 61.10
N SER A 365 -35.55 43.74 61.62
CA SER A 365 -35.04 44.99 62.30
C SER A 365 -33.51 45.04 62.62
N SER A 366 -32.89 46.23 62.85
CA SER A 366 -31.45 46.39 63.18
C SER A 366 -31.06 47.65 64.00
N GLN A 367 -30.31 47.49 65.12
CA GLN A 367 -29.60 48.59 65.82
C GLN A 367 -28.46 48.11 66.77
N SER A 368 -27.96 46.88 66.60
CA SER A 368 -27.14 46.21 67.65
C SER A 368 -25.63 46.27 67.40
N ASP A 369 -25.22 46.79 66.25
CA ASP A 369 -24.13 46.12 65.53
C ASP A 369 -22.75 46.73 65.79
N SER A 370 -22.67 47.93 66.39
CA SER A 370 -21.40 48.51 66.87
C SER A 370 -20.88 47.86 68.16
N SER A 371 -21.80 47.37 69.01
CA SER A 371 -21.45 46.56 70.18
C SER A 371 -21.04 45.15 69.76
N LYS A 372 -21.80 44.53 68.84
CA LYS A 372 -21.43 43.25 68.23
C LYS A 372 -20.05 43.32 67.59
N LEU A 373 -19.75 44.31 66.74
CA LEU A 373 -18.46 44.41 66.05
C LEU A 373 -17.26 44.44 67.01
N LYS A 374 -17.39 45.06 68.19
CA LYS A 374 -16.34 45.02 69.23
C LYS A 374 -16.24 43.66 69.92
N GLN A 375 -17.37 42.99 70.12
CA GLN A 375 -17.44 41.66 70.69
C GLN A 375 -16.88 40.62 69.69
N GLU A 376 -17.26 40.68 68.42
CA GLU A 376 -16.69 39.94 67.29
C GLU A 376 -15.18 40.16 67.18
N LEU A 377 -14.67 41.39 67.35
CA LEU A 377 -13.23 41.65 67.32
C LEU A 377 -12.49 40.98 68.50
N ILE A 378 -13.13 40.90 69.67
CA ILE A 378 -12.62 40.18 70.84
C ILE A 378 -12.72 38.67 70.60
N GLU A 379 -13.82 38.16 70.07
CA GLU A 379 -14.00 36.74 69.69
C GLU A 379 -12.98 36.31 68.63
N VAL A 380 -12.62 37.17 67.68
CA VAL A 380 -11.55 36.98 66.69
C VAL A 380 -10.16 37.05 67.34
N TYR A 381 -9.94 37.93 68.32
CA TYR A 381 -8.69 37.93 69.11
C TYR A 381 -8.52 36.63 69.89
N HIS A 382 -9.58 36.16 70.56
CA HIS A 382 -9.60 34.90 71.29
C HIS A 382 -9.49 33.69 70.35
N HIS A 383 -10.13 33.69 69.18
CA HIS A 383 -9.94 32.65 68.16
C HIS A 383 -8.52 32.63 67.61
N LEU A 384 -7.92 33.78 67.28
CA LEU A 384 -6.52 33.83 66.83
C LEU A 384 -5.56 33.36 67.93
N ARG A 385 -5.82 33.73 69.19
CA ARG A 385 -5.03 33.25 70.33
C ARG A 385 -5.22 31.75 70.55
N GLN A 386 -6.43 31.23 70.44
CA GLN A 386 -6.76 29.81 70.58
C GLN A 386 -6.15 28.99 69.44
N THR A 387 -6.27 29.43 68.18
CA THR A 387 -5.62 28.74 67.05
C THR A 387 -4.09 28.78 67.16
N CYS A 388 -3.50 29.87 67.68
CA CYS A 388 -2.10 29.88 68.10
C CYS A 388 -1.79 28.76 69.10
N HIS A 389 -2.58 28.63 70.18
CA HIS A 389 -2.37 27.59 71.20
C HIS A 389 -2.67 26.19 70.68
N GLU A 390 -3.60 26.00 69.74
CA GLU A 390 -3.86 24.72 69.09
C GLU A 390 -2.80 24.35 68.06
N LEU A 391 -2.16 25.32 67.40
CA LEU A 391 -1.00 25.11 66.54
C LEU A 391 0.25 24.78 67.36
N HIS A 392 0.49 25.48 68.48
CA HIS A 392 1.50 25.09 69.47
C HIS A 392 1.24 23.67 70.01
N ARG A 393 0.02 23.39 70.49
CA ARG A 393 -0.36 22.05 70.98
C ARG A 393 -0.25 20.98 69.89
N LYS A 394 -0.54 21.29 68.62
CA LYS A 394 -0.31 20.37 67.49
C LYS A 394 1.18 20.16 67.21
N ARG A 395 2.03 21.18 67.30
CA ARG A 395 3.49 21.04 67.22
C ARG A 395 4.00 20.14 68.34
N GLU A 396 3.58 20.37 69.57
CA GLU A 396 3.94 19.58 70.75
C GLU A 396 3.38 18.14 70.69
N SER A 397 2.17 17.95 70.16
CA SER A 397 1.56 16.61 69.96
C SER A 397 2.07 15.88 68.71
N SER A 398 2.73 16.58 67.80
CA SER A 398 3.41 16.02 66.62
C SER A 398 4.91 15.83 66.87
N GLY A 399 5.44 16.33 67.99
CA GLY A 399 6.76 15.99 68.49
C GLY A 399 6.81 14.51 68.86
N ASN A 400 7.77 13.78 68.31
CA ASN A 400 7.79 12.33 68.44
C ASN A 400 8.07 11.91 69.91
N PHE A 401 7.28 10.96 70.41
CA PHE A 401 7.26 10.52 71.82
C PHE A 401 8.65 10.17 72.38
N ASN A 402 9.07 10.82 73.47
CA ASN A 402 10.02 10.29 74.48
C ASN A 402 10.13 11.21 75.72
N SER A 403 10.50 10.61 76.87
CA SER A 403 10.85 11.23 78.17
C SER A 403 9.79 12.05 78.94
N THR A 404 9.10 11.35 79.85
CA THR A 404 9.04 11.58 81.32
C THR A 404 9.38 12.95 81.93
N GLN A 405 8.63 13.29 83.01
CA GLN A 405 8.88 14.35 84.02
C GLN A 405 8.68 15.81 83.53
N ASP A 406 8.19 16.76 84.34
CA ASP A 406 7.49 16.73 85.64
C ASP A 406 6.67 18.04 85.83
N SER A 407 5.67 18.01 86.71
CA SER A 407 4.98 19.12 87.41
C SER A 407 5.20 20.57 86.92
N GLY A 408 4.21 21.13 86.22
CA GLY A 408 4.22 22.53 85.74
C GLY A 408 2.84 23.16 85.58
N ILE A 409 2.27 23.61 86.70
CA ILE A 409 1.06 24.46 86.88
C ILE A 409 0.38 24.99 85.60
N GLN A 410 -0.91 24.65 85.42
CA GLN A 410 -1.80 25.30 84.45
C GLN A 410 -1.94 26.80 84.75
N THR A 411 -1.25 27.66 84.00
CA THR A 411 -1.54 29.10 84.00
C THR A 411 -2.64 29.40 82.99
N ILE A 412 -3.89 29.45 83.48
CA ILE A 412 -5.02 29.99 82.71
C ILE A 412 -4.65 31.43 82.30
N PRO A 413 -4.54 31.77 80.99
CA PRO A 413 -3.99 33.06 80.57
C PRO A 413 -5.00 34.23 80.67
N GLU A 414 -5.47 34.49 81.89
CA GLU A 414 -6.17 35.67 82.43
C GLU A 414 -7.08 36.42 81.45
N GLU A 415 -8.40 36.31 81.64
CA GLU A 415 -9.38 37.05 80.84
C GLU A 415 -9.17 38.56 80.99
N ILE A 416 -8.71 39.21 79.91
CA ILE A 416 -8.46 40.65 79.90
C ILE A 416 -9.80 41.38 79.73
N PRO A 417 -10.32 42.09 80.75
CA PRO A 417 -11.62 42.74 80.64
C PRO A 417 -11.59 43.91 79.64
N ILE A 418 -12.78 44.24 79.14
CA ILE A 418 -13.10 45.07 77.96
C ILE A 418 -12.27 46.37 77.79
N ASN A 419 -11.75 46.96 78.87
CA ASN A 419 -11.05 48.25 78.87
C ASN A 419 -9.51 48.17 78.76
N GLN A 420 -8.89 47.01 78.51
CA GLN A 420 -7.42 46.87 78.48
C GLN A 420 -6.80 46.43 77.12
N LEU A 421 -7.58 46.35 76.04
CA LEU A 421 -7.08 45.96 74.71
C LEU A 421 -6.15 47.04 74.09
N LYS A 422 -4.83 46.93 74.31
CA LYS A 422 -3.85 47.89 73.79
C LYS A 422 -3.57 47.69 72.29
N SER A 423 -3.43 48.81 71.57
CA SER A 423 -3.06 48.85 70.15
C SER A 423 -1.67 48.25 69.90
N GLY A 424 -1.64 46.95 69.62
CA GLY A 424 -0.40 46.20 69.42
C GLY A 424 -0.56 44.69 69.64
N MET A 425 -1.50 44.24 70.47
CA MET A 425 -1.62 42.83 70.86
C MET A 425 -1.89 41.90 69.67
N PHE A 426 -2.80 42.28 68.76
CA PHE A 426 -2.98 41.62 67.46
C PHE A 426 -1.69 41.56 66.62
N ARG A 427 -0.87 42.62 66.63
CA ARG A 427 0.38 42.66 65.85
C ARG A 427 1.46 41.76 66.46
N THR A 428 1.34 41.39 67.74
CA THR A 428 2.15 40.34 68.35
C THR A 428 1.64 38.98 67.89
N ILE A 429 0.38 38.62 68.15
CA ILE A 429 -0.18 37.31 67.75
C ILE A 429 -0.03 37.03 66.24
N VAL A 430 -0.24 38.02 65.36
CA VAL A 430 -0.04 37.86 63.91
C VAL A 430 1.45 37.67 63.55
N ARG A 431 2.39 38.28 64.28
CA ARG A 431 3.83 38.02 64.09
C ARG A 431 4.19 36.62 64.58
N ASP A 432 3.62 36.20 65.70
CA ASP A 432 3.88 34.88 66.28
C ASP A 432 3.31 33.78 65.37
N LEU A 433 2.10 33.97 64.81
CA LEU A 433 1.53 33.13 63.74
C LEU A 433 2.42 33.08 62.49
N ILE A 434 2.99 34.21 62.05
CA ILE A 434 3.93 34.24 60.93
C ILE A 434 5.24 33.51 61.28
N SER A 435 5.70 33.58 62.53
CA SER A 435 6.86 32.81 63.00
C SER A 435 6.56 31.31 62.98
N LEU A 436 5.43 30.87 63.55
CA LEU A 436 4.97 29.48 63.51
C LEU A 436 4.79 28.95 62.09
N LEU A 437 4.24 29.76 61.18
CA LEU A 437 4.13 29.41 59.76
C LEU A 437 5.49 29.29 59.08
N ASN A 438 6.46 30.15 59.42
CA ASN A 438 7.82 30.04 58.90
C ASN A 438 8.57 28.85 59.50
N ASP A 439 8.42 28.57 60.80
CA ASP A 439 9.00 27.40 61.47
C ASP A 439 8.46 26.11 60.83
N LEU A 440 7.13 26.02 60.67
CA LEU A 440 6.43 24.92 59.96
C LEU A 440 6.74 24.85 58.45
N ASN A 441 7.34 25.88 57.86
CA ASN A 441 7.81 25.86 56.48
C ASN A 441 9.33 25.58 56.40
N THR A 442 10.06 25.73 57.50
CA THR A 442 11.53 25.52 57.58
C THR A 442 11.86 24.11 58.05
N GLU A 443 11.14 23.55 59.04
CA GLU A 443 11.24 22.13 59.43
C GLU A 443 10.87 21.19 58.26
N TYR A 444 10.13 21.68 57.26
CA TYR A 444 9.75 20.95 56.03
C TYR A 444 10.71 21.17 54.84
N SER A 445 11.80 21.94 55.01
CA SER A 445 12.73 22.25 53.92
C SER A 445 13.89 21.26 53.75
N GLU A 446 14.18 20.41 54.75
CA GLU A 446 15.24 19.39 54.67
C GLU A 446 14.72 17.95 54.57
N MET A 447 13.41 17.72 54.72
CA MET A 447 12.79 16.40 54.50
C MET A 447 11.56 16.55 53.60
N PRO A 448 11.50 15.89 52.43
CA PRO A 448 10.40 16.09 51.48
C PRO A 448 9.09 15.59 52.07
N CYS A 449 8.07 16.45 52.06
CA CYS A 449 6.72 16.11 52.50
C CYS A 449 6.24 14.82 51.81
N ILE A 450 5.79 13.84 52.60
CA ILE A 450 5.41 12.50 52.10
C ILE A 450 4.33 12.59 51.00
N ALA A 451 3.35 13.49 51.14
CA ALA A 451 2.33 13.73 50.11
C ALA A 451 2.90 14.35 48.81
N CYS A 452 3.97 15.15 48.91
CA CYS A 452 4.70 15.62 47.72
C CYS A 452 5.56 14.51 47.11
N GLN A 453 6.08 13.58 47.92
CA GLN A 453 6.85 12.43 47.46
C GLN A 453 5.97 11.37 46.76
N THR A 454 4.76 11.10 47.26
CA THR A 454 3.78 10.26 46.55
C THR A 454 3.35 10.90 45.24
N VAL A 455 2.97 12.19 45.23
CA VAL A 455 2.62 12.92 44.00
C VAL A 455 3.79 12.98 43.00
N ALA A 456 5.04 12.98 43.47
CA ALA A 456 6.22 12.84 42.60
C ALA A 456 6.38 11.42 42.02
N SER A 457 6.10 10.36 42.81
CA SER A 457 6.09 8.97 42.32
C SER A 457 4.96 8.75 41.31
N GLU A 458 3.73 9.19 41.63
CA GLU A 458 2.56 9.15 40.75
C GLU A 458 2.82 9.89 39.44
N ARG A 459 3.48 11.05 39.46
CA ARG A 459 3.90 11.76 38.24
C ARG A 459 4.96 11.00 37.44
N CYS A 460 5.90 10.33 38.10
CA CYS A 460 6.90 9.48 37.46
C CYS A 460 6.25 8.25 36.81
N GLU A 461 5.29 7.62 37.48
CA GLU A 461 4.52 6.48 37.00
C GLU A 461 3.58 6.87 35.86
N LEU A 462 2.90 8.01 35.95
CA LEU A 462 2.10 8.56 34.84
C LEU A 462 2.96 8.86 33.60
N GLU A 463 4.20 9.36 33.76
CA GLU A 463 5.05 9.60 32.60
C GLU A 463 5.68 8.32 32.03
N LYS A 464 5.91 7.27 32.85
CA LYS A 464 6.21 5.91 32.38
C LYS A 464 5.04 5.34 31.58
N LEU A 465 3.82 5.35 32.12
CA LEU A 465 2.60 4.87 31.44
C LEU A 465 2.33 5.65 30.15
N ARG A 466 2.53 6.97 30.14
CA ARG A 466 2.48 7.77 28.90
C ARG A 466 3.57 7.35 27.91
N LYS A 467 4.76 6.98 28.37
CA LYS A 467 5.82 6.49 27.49
C LYS A 467 5.42 5.13 26.91
N GLU A 468 4.95 4.20 27.73
CA GLU A 468 4.46 2.89 27.31
C GLU A 468 3.30 3.01 26.30
N VAL A 469 2.35 3.92 26.51
CA VAL A 469 1.26 4.20 25.54
C VAL A 469 1.79 4.82 24.23
N ARG A 470 2.83 5.67 24.27
CA ARG A 470 3.51 6.18 23.06
C ARG A 470 4.25 5.06 22.33
N ASP A 471 5.02 4.25 23.05
CA ASP A 471 5.78 3.12 22.51
C ASP A 471 4.83 2.06 21.91
N GLN A 472 3.68 1.79 22.54
CA GLN A 472 2.59 0.96 22.01
C GLN A 472 1.91 1.59 20.78
N SER A 473 1.64 2.91 20.80
CA SER A 473 1.07 3.62 19.64
C SER A 473 2.00 3.53 18.42
N ASP A 474 3.32 3.64 18.62
CA ASP A 474 4.30 3.52 17.55
C ASP A 474 4.53 2.07 17.09
N GLN A 475 4.33 1.08 17.96
CA GLN A 475 4.24 -0.33 17.56
C GLN A 475 2.98 -0.59 16.72
N LEU A 476 1.83 -0.05 17.11
CA LEU A 476 0.58 -0.14 16.35
C LEU A 476 0.68 0.56 14.98
N LYS A 477 1.35 1.72 14.89
CA LYS A 477 1.65 2.37 13.59
C LYS A 477 2.51 1.48 12.70
N LYS A 478 3.61 0.92 13.22
CA LYS A 478 4.49 0.01 12.47
C LYS A 478 3.76 -1.27 12.02
N SER A 479 2.87 -1.80 12.86
CA SER A 479 2.02 -2.94 12.51
C SER A 479 1.00 -2.56 11.42
N ALA A 480 0.39 -1.38 11.49
CA ALA A 480 -0.50 -0.87 10.44
C ALA A 480 0.25 -0.61 9.12
N GLU A 481 1.45 -0.03 9.18
CA GLU A 481 2.33 0.16 8.01
C GLU A 481 2.67 -1.19 7.36
N GLN A 482 3.07 -2.20 8.16
CA GLN A 482 3.29 -3.57 7.70
C GLN A 482 2.03 -4.20 7.09
N MET A 483 0.85 -4.00 7.69
CA MET A 483 -0.42 -4.45 7.12
C MET A 483 -0.73 -3.77 5.78
N THR A 484 -0.47 -2.47 5.61
CA THR A 484 -0.64 -1.80 4.31
C THR A 484 0.38 -2.29 3.27
N GLU A 485 1.60 -2.62 3.67
CA GLU A 485 2.63 -3.17 2.79
C GLU A 485 2.30 -4.60 2.33
N MET A 486 1.87 -5.46 3.26
CA MET A 486 1.39 -6.80 2.92
C MET A 486 0.11 -6.75 2.07
N SER A 487 -0.80 -5.80 2.33
CA SER A 487 -1.97 -5.56 1.48
C SER A 487 -1.59 -5.13 0.06
N LYS A 488 -0.64 -4.20 -0.12
CA LYS A 488 -0.13 -3.84 -1.45
C LYS A 488 0.44 -5.06 -2.19
N ARG A 489 1.29 -5.85 -1.51
CA ARG A 489 1.89 -7.07 -2.08
C ARG A 489 0.82 -8.08 -2.51
N LEU A 490 -0.21 -8.25 -1.69
CA LEU A 490 -1.37 -9.09 -2.01
C LEU A 490 -2.09 -8.56 -3.26
N THR A 491 -2.39 -7.25 -3.35
CA THR A 491 -3.04 -6.69 -4.57
C THR A 491 -2.18 -6.81 -5.83
N ILE A 492 -0.85 -6.71 -5.71
CA ILE A 492 0.08 -6.96 -6.82
C ILE A 492 0.00 -8.43 -7.24
N GLN A 493 0.12 -9.37 -6.30
CA GLN A 493 0.02 -10.81 -6.57
C GLN A 493 -1.36 -11.21 -7.12
N GLU A 494 -2.45 -10.56 -6.69
CA GLU A 494 -3.77 -10.75 -7.29
C GLU A 494 -3.80 -10.26 -8.75
N SER A 495 -3.18 -9.12 -9.05
CA SER A 495 -3.07 -8.61 -10.42
C SER A 495 -2.21 -9.50 -11.32
N GLU A 496 -1.08 -10.02 -10.81
CA GLU A 496 -0.22 -11.00 -11.49
C GLU A 496 -0.98 -12.32 -11.74
N LEU A 497 -1.67 -12.84 -10.72
CA LEU A 497 -2.51 -14.03 -10.85
C LEU A 497 -3.68 -13.83 -11.80
N ASN A 498 -4.22 -12.62 -11.94
CA ASN A 498 -5.28 -12.32 -12.91
C ASN A 498 -4.73 -12.21 -14.33
N ALA A 499 -3.58 -11.55 -14.54
CA ALA A 499 -2.88 -11.54 -15.82
C ALA A 499 -2.53 -12.97 -16.29
N ILE A 500 -2.02 -13.83 -15.39
CA ILE A 500 -1.71 -15.23 -15.70
C ILE A 500 -3.00 -16.06 -15.98
N LYS A 501 -4.14 -15.74 -15.35
CA LYS A 501 -5.44 -16.33 -15.72
C LYS A 501 -5.90 -15.88 -17.11
N GLU A 502 -5.71 -14.61 -17.46
CA GLU A 502 -6.05 -14.06 -18.77
C GLU A 502 -5.14 -14.61 -19.89
N GLU A 503 -3.84 -14.77 -19.65
CA GLU A 503 -2.93 -15.50 -20.55
C GLU A 503 -3.34 -16.97 -20.70
N ARG A 504 -3.67 -17.65 -19.60
CA ARG A 504 -4.17 -19.03 -19.64
C ARG A 504 -5.47 -19.12 -20.43
N ASP A 505 -6.40 -18.19 -20.24
CA ASP A 505 -7.73 -18.27 -20.84
C ASP A 505 -7.75 -17.78 -22.30
N THR A 506 -6.84 -16.88 -22.70
CA THR A 506 -6.55 -16.60 -24.11
C THR A 506 -5.89 -17.80 -24.78
N LEU A 507 -4.85 -18.40 -24.22
CA LEU A 507 -4.24 -19.64 -24.74
C LEU A 507 -5.25 -20.81 -24.80
N LYS A 508 -6.17 -20.92 -23.83
CA LYS A 508 -7.25 -21.91 -23.83
C LYS A 508 -8.32 -21.58 -24.88
N SER A 509 -8.61 -20.31 -25.12
CA SER A 509 -9.46 -19.88 -26.24
C SER A 509 -8.81 -20.23 -27.57
N ASP A 510 -7.52 -19.94 -27.75
CA ASP A 510 -6.75 -20.29 -28.94
C ASP A 510 -6.68 -21.80 -29.17
N ILE A 511 -6.49 -22.60 -28.12
CA ILE A 511 -6.57 -24.07 -28.20
C ILE A 511 -7.99 -24.54 -28.56
N SER A 512 -9.04 -23.88 -28.04
CA SER A 512 -10.43 -24.18 -28.37
C SER A 512 -10.79 -23.80 -29.81
N ASN A 513 -10.26 -22.68 -30.31
CA ASN A 513 -10.41 -22.20 -31.68
C ASN A 513 -9.59 -23.05 -32.66
N ALA A 514 -8.40 -23.50 -32.25
CA ALA A 514 -7.59 -24.50 -32.96
C ALA A 514 -8.21 -25.90 -32.91
N GLY A 515 -9.12 -26.17 -31.96
CA GLY A 515 -9.84 -27.45 -31.83
C GLY A 515 -10.70 -27.84 -33.02
N GLY A 516 -10.97 -26.91 -33.94
CA GLY A 516 -11.65 -27.16 -35.23
C GLY A 516 -10.81 -26.88 -36.48
N LEU A 517 -9.55 -26.42 -36.35
CA LEU A 517 -8.74 -25.96 -37.48
C LEU A 517 -7.54 -26.89 -37.70
N ALA A 518 -7.38 -27.34 -38.95
CA ALA A 518 -6.31 -28.25 -39.32
C ALA A 518 -4.93 -27.66 -39.01
N LYS A 519 -3.97 -28.51 -38.63
CA LYS A 519 -2.61 -28.11 -38.22
C LYS A 519 -1.92 -27.22 -39.28
N ASP A 520 -2.26 -27.41 -40.54
CA ASP A 520 -1.76 -26.65 -41.68
C ASP A 520 -2.12 -25.15 -41.61
N GLU A 521 -3.27 -24.77 -41.04
CA GLU A 521 -3.61 -23.36 -40.80
C GLU A 521 -2.75 -22.72 -39.70
N ILE A 522 -2.44 -23.48 -38.66
CA ILE A 522 -1.60 -23.01 -37.55
C ILE A 522 -0.17 -22.81 -38.08
N VAL A 523 0.33 -23.75 -38.89
CA VAL A 523 1.61 -23.61 -39.60
C VAL A 523 1.57 -22.41 -40.55
N LYS A 524 0.51 -22.23 -41.34
CA LYS A 524 0.35 -21.10 -42.27
C LYS A 524 0.39 -19.75 -41.54
N ARG A 525 -0.36 -19.59 -40.45
CA ARG A 525 -0.33 -18.38 -39.61
C ARG A 525 1.05 -18.14 -38.98
N ALA A 526 1.74 -19.19 -38.53
CA ALA A 526 3.10 -19.06 -38.02
C ALA A 526 4.11 -18.60 -39.10
N TRP A 527 3.94 -19.05 -40.35
CA TRP A 527 4.73 -18.58 -41.49
C TRP A 527 4.40 -17.12 -41.84
N GLU A 528 3.11 -16.74 -41.89
CA GLU A 528 2.67 -15.37 -42.15
C GLU A 528 3.21 -14.38 -41.11
N VAL A 529 3.22 -14.76 -39.82
CA VAL A 529 3.82 -13.95 -38.73
C VAL A 529 5.34 -13.86 -38.87
N ARG A 530 6.04 -14.97 -39.17
CA ARG A 530 7.49 -14.97 -39.44
C ARG A 530 7.82 -14.04 -40.60
N ASP A 531 7.10 -14.15 -41.71
CA ASP A 531 7.40 -13.43 -42.95
C ASP A 531 7.07 -11.94 -42.81
N GLN A 532 6.03 -11.58 -42.06
CA GLN A 532 5.78 -10.19 -41.67
C GLN A 532 6.86 -9.64 -40.73
N ALA A 533 7.39 -10.43 -39.79
CA ALA A 533 8.49 -10.02 -38.92
C ALA A 533 9.80 -9.81 -39.71
N VAL A 534 10.11 -10.71 -40.66
CA VAL A 534 11.25 -10.57 -41.59
C VAL A 534 11.08 -9.33 -42.47
N ALA A 535 9.88 -9.08 -43.01
CA ALA A 535 9.62 -7.87 -43.79
C ALA A 535 9.85 -6.59 -42.98
N ARG A 536 9.35 -6.52 -41.73
CA ARG A 536 9.60 -5.39 -40.83
C ARG A 536 11.09 -5.22 -40.52
N LYS A 537 11.82 -6.31 -40.26
CA LYS A 537 13.27 -6.29 -40.03
C LYS A 537 14.01 -5.70 -41.24
N ASN A 538 13.70 -6.19 -42.44
CA ASN A 538 14.35 -5.74 -43.68
C ASN A 538 14.12 -4.24 -43.94
N VAL A 539 12.92 -3.72 -43.64
CA VAL A 539 12.64 -2.26 -43.72
C VAL A 539 13.53 -1.48 -42.76
N VAL A 540 13.63 -1.88 -41.49
CA VAL A 540 14.48 -1.21 -40.50
C VAL A 540 15.97 -1.32 -40.85
N GLU A 541 16.42 -2.44 -41.42
CA GLU A 541 17.80 -2.58 -41.91
C GLU A 541 18.11 -1.66 -43.11
N VAL A 542 17.13 -1.42 -43.99
CA VAL A 542 17.24 -0.45 -45.09
C VAL A 542 17.24 1.00 -44.57
N GLU A 543 16.41 1.33 -43.59
CA GLU A 543 16.41 2.66 -42.94
C GLU A 543 17.70 2.93 -42.16
N LEU A 544 18.25 1.91 -41.50
CA LEU A 544 19.55 1.98 -40.83
C LEU A 544 20.71 2.16 -41.83
N ALA A 545 20.66 1.48 -42.97
CA ALA A 545 21.62 1.69 -44.06
C ALA A 545 21.53 3.11 -44.64
N LYS A 546 20.31 3.63 -44.85
CA LYS A 546 20.05 4.99 -45.35
C LYS A 546 20.56 6.06 -44.39
N THR A 547 20.22 5.98 -43.11
CA THR A 547 20.69 6.93 -42.09
C THR A 547 22.21 6.88 -41.90
N ARG A 548 22.84 5.69 -42.03
CA ARG A 548 24.30 5.56 -42.05
C ARG A 548 24.94 6.27 -43.24
N ILE A 549 24.34 6.18 -44.44
CA ILE A 549 24.79 6.91 -45.64
C ILE A 549 24.63 8.42 -45.45
N GLU A 550 23.51 8.87 -44.87
CA GLU A 550 23.26 10.29 -44.56
C GLU A 550 24.29 10.85 -43.57
N VAL A 551 24.61 10.11 -42.49
CA VAL A 551 25.69 10.48 -41.55
C VAL A 551 27.06 10.54 -42.24
N MET A 552 27.39 9.58 -43.11
CA MET A 552 28.64 9.62 -43.88
C MET A 552 28.70 10.81 -44.83
N HIS A 553 27.59 11.18 -45.47
CA HIS A 553 27.51 12.35 -46.34
C HIS A 553 27.65 13.67 -45.57
N ILE A 554 26.95 13.83 -44.45
CA ILE A 554 27.05 15.00 -43.57
C ILE A 554 28.47 15.14 -43.01
N ASN A 555 29.11 14.04 -42.62
CA ASN A 555 30.51 14.07 -42.16
C ASN A 555 31.47 14.49 -43.29
N SER A 556 31.24 14.05 -44.53
CA SER A 556 32.00 14.50 -45.70
C SER A 556 31.85 16.01 -45.95
N GLN A 557 30.61 16.54 -45.88
CA GLN A 557 30.35 17.99 -46.00
C GLN A 557 31.00 18.79 -44.86
N LEU A 558 30.99 18.25 -43.64
CA LEU A 558 31.62 18.89 -42.48
C LEU A 558 33.15 18.95 -42.65
N LEU A 559 33.79 17.86 -43.10
CA LEU A 559 35.22 17.83 -43.39
C LEU A 559 35.61 18.80 -44.50
N GLU A 560 34.80 18.90 -45.56
CA GLU A 560 35.00 19.89 -46.63
C GLU A 560 34.86 21.33 -46.10
N THR A 561 33.85 21.60 -45.28
CA THR A 561 33.64 22.91 -44.63
C THR A 561 34.79 23.28 -43.70
N ILE A 562 35.33 22.31 -42.95
CA ILE A 562 36.50 22.49 -42.09
C ILE A 562 37.75 22.79 -42.94
N GLN A 563 37.95 22.07 -44.05
CA GLN A 563 39.07 22.30 -44.96
C GLN A 563 39.02 23.70 -45.58
N GLN A 564 37.86 24.14 -46.08
CA GLN A 564 37.65 25.50 -46.59
C GLN A 564 37.90 26.56 -45.52
N LYS A 565 37.48 26.32 -44.27
CA LYS A 565 37.74 27.22 -43.14
C LYS A 565 39.23 27.30 -42.77
N ILE A 566 39.96 26.18 -42.82
CA ILE A 566 41.41 26.14 -42.59
C ILE A 566 42.13 26.92 -43.69
N GLU A 567 41.76 26.74 -44.96
CA GLU A 567 42.35 27.45 -46.09
C GLU A 567 42.11 28.96 -45.99
N LEU A 568 40.89 29.40 -45.61
CA LEU A 568 40.59 30.81 -45.35
C LEU A 568 41.36 31.36 -44.14
N SER A 569 41.63 30.56 -43.10
CA SER A 569 42.50 30.97 -41.97
C SER A 569 43.94 31.18 -42.43
N GLN A 570 44.49 30.24 -43.20
CA GLN A 570 45.84 30.33 -43.77
C GLN A 570 45.99 31.55 -44.70
N GLN A 571 44.97 31.84 -45.51
CA GLN A 571 44.93 33.06 -46.32
C GLN A 571 44.92 34.31 -45.43
N LEU A 572 44.11 34.37 -44.37
CA LEU A 572 44.08 35.49 -43.43
C LEU A 572 45.40 35.67 -42.67
N GLU A 573 46.07 34.57 -42.29
CA GLU A 573 47.39 34.57 -41.65
C GLU A 573 48.47 35.09 -42.63
N GLN A 574 48.44 34.68 -43.89
CA GLN A 574 49.32 35.23 -44.93
C GLN A 574 49.09 36.74 -45.14
N TRP A 575 47.83 37.18 -45.26
CA TRP A 575 47.48 38.60 -45.37
C TRP A 575 47.92 39.42 -44.14
N GLN A 576 47.92 38.83 -42.94
CA GLN A 576 48.48 39.47 -41.73
C GLN A 576 50.00 39.63 -41.81
N VAL A 577 50.72 38.59 -42.27
CA VAL A 577 52.17 38.65 -42.47
C VAL A 577 52.55 39.68 -43.54
N ASP A 578 51.86 39.67 -44.68
CA ASP A 578 52.10 40.63 -45.77
C ASP A 578 51.81 42.07 -45.34
N MET A 579 50.74 42.30 -44.57
CA MET A 579 50.44 43.61 -43.99
C MET A 579 51.46 44.04 -42.94
N GLN A 580 51.98 43.12 -42.12
CA GLN A 580 53.04 43.43 -41.15
C GLN A 580 54.34 43.82 -41.88
N ILE A 581 54.73 43.10 -42.94
CA ILE A 581 55.88 43.42 -43.78
C ILE A 581 55.71 44.80 -44.43
N LEU A 582 54.53 45.12 -44.97
CA LEU A 582 54.23 46.44 -45.54
C LEU A 582 54.28 47.57 -44.49
N LEU A 583 53.83 47.31 -43.26
CA LEU A 583 53.94 48.27 -42.16
C LEU A 583 55.39 48.47 -41.71
N ASP A 584 56.18 47.41 -41.60
CA ASP A 584 57.60 47.48 -41.25
C ASP A 584 58.43 48.15 -42.36
N GLU A 585 58.11 47.93 -43.64
CA GLU A 585 58.74 48.63 -44.76
C GLU A 585 58.34 50.12 -44.81
N GLN A 586 57.07 50.45 -44.53
CA GLN A 586 56.65 51.85 -44.36
C GLN A 586 57.35 52.51 -43.16
N LEU A 587 57.46 51.81 -42.03
CA LEU A 587 58.13 52.32 -40.83
C LEU A 587 59.64 52.52 -41.09
N LYS A 588 60.29 51.58 -41.78
CA LYS A 588 61.69 51.64 -42.20
C LYS A 588 61.96 52.74 -43.23
N THR A 589 61.07 52.96 -44.20
CA THR A 589 61.19 54.07 -45.16
C THR A 589 60.89 55.42 -44.49
N LYS A 590 60.01 55.49 -43.50
CA LYS A 590 59.83 56.69 -42.66
C LYS A 590 61.05 56.98 -41.79
N LEU A 591 61.60 55.99 -41.08
CA LEU A 591 62.81 56.14 -40.28
C LEU A 591 64.01 56.56 -41.12
N THR A 592 64.26 55.91 -42.26
CA THR A 592 65.37 56.30 -43.15
C THR A 592 65.15 57.66 -43.82
N SER A 593 63.91 58.03 -44.16
CA SER A 593 63.60 59.40 -44.62
C SER A 593 63.81 60.45 -43.51
N GLN A 594 63.45 60.12 -42.27
CA GLN A 594 63.67 60.98 -41.12
C GLN A 594 65.16 61.10 -40.79
N GLU A 595 65.91 60.00 -40.75
CA GLU A 595 67.37 60.00 -40.63
C GLU A 595 68.02 60.84 -41.73
N MET A 596 67.56 60.76 -42.98
CA MET A 596 68.09 61.59 -44.07
C MET A 596 67.71 63.07 -43.90
N GLY A 597 66.55 63.37 -43.29
CA GLY A 597 66.16 64.72 -42.89
C GLY A 597 67.00 65.27 -41.72
N ASP A 598 67.25 64.46 -40.70
CA ASP A 598 68.02 64.84 -39.51
C ASP A 598 69.55 64.82 -39.77
N LYS A 599 70.03 64.00 -40.70
CA LYS A 599 71.40 64.09 -41.27
C LYS A 599 71.58 65.34 -42.13
N ARG A 600 70.56 65.75 -42.90
CA ARG A 600 70.56 67.07 -43.57
C ARG A 600 70.58 68.21 -42.55
N ARG A 601 69.71 68.19 -41.54
CA ARG A 601 69.72 69.19 -40.45
C ARG A 601 71.04 69.26 -39.70
N ASN A 602 71.68 68.14 -39.36
CA ASN A 602 72.99 68.14 -38.73
C ASN A 602 74.13 68.59 -39.68
N GLY A 603 73.97 68.45 -41.00
CA GLY A 603 74.87 69.08 -41.99
C GLY A 603 74.65 70.60 -42.09
N ASP A 604 73.39 71.03 -42.13
CA ASP A 604 73.00 72.44 -42.27
C ASP A 604 73.23 73.25 -40.98
N ILE A 605 73.34 72.61 -39.80
CA ILE A 605 73.75 73.27 -38.55
C ILE A 605 75.22 73.74 -38.60
N THR A 606 76.05 73.16 -39.47
CA THR A 606 77.36 73.75 -39.84
C THR A 606 77.29 74.83 -40.93
N ALA A 607 76.10 75.13 -41.47
CA ALA A 607 75.85 76.08 -42.55
C ALA A 607 74.88 77.23 -42.17
N LEU A 608 75.14 77.83 -41.00
CA LEU A 608 74.69 79.16 -40.56
C LEU A 608 73.19 79.37 -40.22
N ASN A 609 72.99 79.73 -38.95
CA ASN A 609 71.84 80.43 -38.41
C ASN A 609 71.38 81.62 -39.28
N ALA A 610 70.07 81.81 -39.46
CA ALA A 610 69.30 82.91 -38.82
C ALA A 610 67.88 83.11 -39.40
N THR A 611 66.88 83.27 -38.50
CA THR A 611 65.68 84.15 -38.63
C THR A 611 64.66 83.96 -39.79
N ASP A 612 63.33 84.06 -39.60
CA ASP A 612 62.56 84.11 -38.34
C ASP A 612 61.06 83.73 -38.49
N ASN A 613 60.49 83.28 -37.37
CA ASN A 613 59.08 83.37 -36.91
C ASN A 613 57.90 83.60 -37.89
N LYS A 614 56.89 82.69 -37.85
CA LYS A 614 55.63 82.94 -37.11
C LYS A 614 54.65 81.75 -36.92
N THR A 615 54.37 81.45 -35.65
CA THR A 615 53.09 81.03 -35.02
C THR A 615 52.29 79.79 -35.48
N SER A 616 52.32 78.75 -34.63
CA SER A 616 51.24 77.76 -34.35
C SER A 616 50.02 78.41 -33.62
N PRO A 617 48.86 77.74 -33.34
CA PRO A 617 48.67 76.43 -32.63
C PRO A 617 47.90 75.37 -33.47
N MET A 618 47.95 74.05 -33.27
CA MET A 618 47.90 73.12 -32.10
C MET A 618 46.47 72.56 -31.82
N VAL A 619 46.40 71.36 -31.19
CA VAL A 619 45.21 70.59 -30.69
C VAL A 619 44.60 69.60 -31.71
N SER A 620 44.15 68.37 -31.38
CA SER A 620 44.54 67.36 -30.36
C SER A 620 43.74 66.05 -30.55
N ARG A 621 44.27 64.88 -30.13
CA ARG A 621 43.61 63.60 -29.75
C ARG A 621 42.47 63.01 -30.63
N GLY A 622 42.50 61.68 -30.88
CA GLY A 622 41.34 61.03 -31.53
C GLY A 622 41.35 59.51 -31.76
N THR A 623 41.91 58.67 -30.87
CA THR A 623 41.75 57.21 -31.00
C THR A 623 40.29 56.77 -30.82
N LYS A 624 39.72 56.07 -31.81
CA LYS A 624 38.55 55.19 -31.62
C LYS A 624 38.71 53.86 -32.37
N PHE A 625 39.13 52.86 -31.60
CA PHE A 625 39.14 51.44 -31.95
C PHE A 625 37.71 50.91 -32.18
N LEU A 626 37.63 49.75 -32.84
CA LEU A 626 36.54 48.77 -32.80
C LEU A 626 35.10 49.24 -33.03
N LYS A 627 34.58 48.94 -34.24
CA LYS A 627 33.21 48.43 -34.44
C LYS A 627 33.01 47.87 -35.85
N LEU A 628 33.22 46.55 -36.01
CA LEU A 628 32.41 45.63 -36.86
C LEU A 628 33.00 44.22 -36.79
N TRP A 629 32.39 43.33 -35.99
CA TRP A 629 32.47 41.87 -36.10
C TRP A 629 31.27 41.27 -35.37
N ARG A 630 30.22 40.92 -36.13
CA ARG A 630 29.06 40.14 -35.68
C ARG A 630 28.32 39.66 -36.93
N TYR A 631 27.96 38.38 -36.96
CA TYR A 631 27.58 37.60 -38.16
C TYR A 631 28.77 37.37 -39.12
N ASN A 632 29.03 36.17 -39.63
CA ASN A 632 28.42 34.85 -39.34
C ASN A 632 29.47 33.92 -38.72
#